data_AF-A0AA36NFS9-F1
#
_entry.id   AF-A0AA36NFS9-F1
#
_cell.length_a   1.000
_cell.length_b   1.000
_cell.length_c   1.000
_cell.angle_alpha   90.00
_cell.angle_beta   90.00
_cell.angle_gamma   90.00
#
_symmetry.space_group_name_H-M   'P 1'
#
loop_
_entity.id
_entity.type
_entity.pdbx_description
1 polymer ?
#
loop_
_entity_poly.entity_id
_entity_poly.type
_entity_poly.pdbx_seq_one_letter_code
_entity_poly.pdbx_strand_id
1 'polypeptide(L)'
;MEDFTELNDPLMPALCSLSQDCSDPRLGLLRASLQAAAAAASAKPPPDDDVIPDEFAEAHDGLNVESFGLLDLMPQQVADVQEAWSSFQQGFETVDACGEAIFDAILDSAPTLSTLFQMPRGVVAMRLQEGIHQVIMALEEPEDVKVLVDILSFKHLELEVTEIRVGLVRDAILELISHELTGNLTTLARDGFMQVLNYIGGAMIYIKSTYSMRLKVLSSSWQEANRDRGKEKKEREARKEKEKEKMMAEADMDEEEEGQEEHLKRLKKRHRRQEQNVPKTFYDMFCFNAAVMDLLADWMYEVLDSFDAIVANAGNTYRLQEECDILTLRIAKVPGEVALGDFKAVMLSSLRSLCPKEWSSVHEVSWCWLWENVERLLQEQMGKSGSFEKLLGRWLDSLDNETRDVLSLSVYSNFFVAVPAGRCG
;
A
#
# COMPACT_ATOMS: atom_id res chain seq x y z
N MET A 1 23.40 -14.76 21.56
CA MET A 1 23.06 -13.42 22.10
C MET A 1 23.51 -12.42 21.05
N GLU A 2 22.90 -12.57 19.88
CA GLU A 2 23.14 -11.79 18.67
C GLU A 2 21.77 -11.35 18.16
N ASP A 3 21.75 -10.13 17.64
CA ASP A 3 20.62 -9.24 17.46
C ASP A 3 19.50 -9.82 16.58
N PHE A 4 18.26 -9.66 17.04
CA PHE A 4 17.05 -9.83 16.25
C PHE A 4 16.61 -8.44 15.74
N THR A 5 16.11 -8.40 14.49
CA THR A 5 15.34 -7.33 13.83
C THR A 5 16.09 -6.19 13.14
N GLU A 6 16.40 -6.38 11.84
CA GLU A 6 16.37 -5.32 10.84
C GLU A 6 15.22 -5.60 9.85
N LEU A 7 13.98 -5.27 10.25
CA LEU A 7 12.99 -4.85 9.26
C LEU A 7 13.50 -3.55 8.66
N ASN A 8 13.57 -3.50 7.33
CA ASN A 8 14.20 -2.43 6.55
C ASN A 8 13.33 -1.15 6.58
N ASP A 9 13.22 -0.52 7.76
CA ASP A 9 12.69 0.81 7.95
C ASP A 9 13.72 1.81 7.38
N PRO A 10 13.41 2.58 6.33
CA PRO A 10 14.36 3.54 5.75
C PRO A 10 14.81 4.63 6.73
N LEU A 11 14.13 4.82 7.86
CA LEU A 11 14.57 5.70 8.94
C LEU A 11 15.69 5.09 9.79
N MET A 12 15.77 3.76 9.91
CA MET A 12 16.76 3.10 10.77
C MET A 12 18.20 3.24 10.26
N PRO A 13 18.52 3.06 8.97
CA PRO A 13 19.84 3.36 8.44
C PRO A 13 20.23 4.83 8.61
N ALA A 14 19.29 5.75 8.40
CA ALA A 14 19.51 7.19 8.58
C ALA A 14 19.79 7.53 10.06
N LEU A 15 19.02 6.98 11.00
CA LEU A 15 19.24 7.15 12.44
C LEU A 15 20.53 6.47 12.91
N CYS A 16 20.88 5.30 12.37
CA CYS A 16 22.14 4.62 12.63
C CYS A 16 23.33 5.46 12.15
N SER A 17 23.28 6.03 10.95
CA SER A 17 24.32 6.93 10.44
C SER A 17 24.47 8.19 11.30
N LEU A 18 23.36 8.81 11.70
CA LEU A 18 23.34 9.96 12.62
C LEU A 18 23.88 9.61 14.01
N SER A 19 23.66 8.37 14.50
CA SER A 19 24.19 7.92 15.79
C SER A 19 25.68 7.58 15.78
N GLN A 20 26.23 7.20 14.63
CA GLN A 20 27.65 6.89 14.47
C GLN A 20 28.50 8.16 14.38
N ASP A 21 27.96 9.22 13.77
CA ASP A 21 28.65 10.51 13.60
C ASP A 21 28.45 11.48 14.78
N CYS A 22 27.43 11.26 15.62
CA CYS A 22 27.09 12.16 16.72
C CYS A 22 27.25 11.46 18.07
N SER A 23 28.25 11.87 18.87
CA SER A 23 28.55 11.35 20.22
C SER A 23 27.52 11.72 21.29
N ASP A 24 26.26 12.01 20.91
CA ASP A 24 25.21 12.40 21.83
C ASP A 24 24.53 11.16 22.44
N PRO A 25 24.65 10.92 23.76
CA PRO A 25 24.02 9.78 24.45
C PRO A 25 22.49 9.74 24.34
N ARG A 26 21.84 10.83 23.93
CA ARG A 26 20.38 10.93 23.77
C ARG A 26 19.87 10.28 22.50
N LEU A 27 20.67 10.21 21.44
CA LEU A 27 20.33 9.48 20.21
C LEU A 27 20.23 7.97 20.47
N GLY A 28 21.08 7.46 21.37
CA GLY A 28 20.97 6.07 21.85
C GLY A 28 19.67 5.78 22.59
N LEU A 29 19.19 6.74 23.40
CA LEU A 29 17.90 6.62 24.11
C LEU A 29 16.70 6.68 23.16
N LEU A 30 16.76 7.52 22.12
CA LEU A 30 15.73 7.57 21.08
C LEU A 30 15.66 6.25 20.31
N ARG A 31 16.81 5.73 19.88
CA ARG A 31 16.93 4.42 19.21
C ARG A 31 16.32 3.31 20.07
N ALA A 32 16.69 3.23 21.35
CA ALA A 32 16.15 2.24 22.28
C ALA A 32 14.62 2.38 22.48
N SER A 33 14.09 3.61 22.51
CA SER A 33 12.66 3.87 22.67
C SER A 33 11.85 3.47 21.43
N LEU A 34 12.38 3.71 20.24
CA LEU A 34 11.77 3.29 18.97
C LEU A 34 11.80 1.77 18.81
N GLN A 35 12.92 1.12 19.14
CA GLN A 35 13.03 -0.34 19.15
C GLN A 35 12.06 -0.98 20.15
N ALA A 36 11.90 -0.42 21.35
CA ALA A 36 10.93 -0.91 22.34
C ALA A 36 9.48 -0.71 21.87
N ALA A 37 9.16 0.39 21.18
CA ALA A 37 7.83 0.62 20.61
C ALA A 37 7.52 -0.34 19.45
N ALA A 38 8.51 -0.65 18.61
CA ALA A 38 8.40 -1.66 17.54
C ALA A 38 8.18 -3.06 18.12
N ALA A 39 8.94 -3.44 19.15
CA ALA A 39 8.75 -4.71 19.85
C ALA A 39 7.37 -4.85 20.51
N ALA A 40 6.81 -3.75 21.04
CA ALA A 40 5.47 -3.73 21.61
C ALA A 40 4.36 -3.83 20.55
N ALA A 41 4.59 -3.33 19.33
CA ALA A 41 3.67 -3.46 18.20
C ALA A 41 3.68 -4.88 17.59
N SER A 42 4.78 -5.62 17.74
CA SER A 42 4.94 -7.02 17.33
C SER A 42 4.31 -8.03 18.31
N ALA A 43 3.63 -7.57 19.36
CA ALA A 43 2.96 -8.47 20.30
C ALA A 43 1.77 -9.17 19.63
N LYS A 44 1.95 -10.47 19.38
CA LYS A 44 1.07 -11.37 18.63
C LYS A 44 -0.42 -11.23 19.03
N PRO A 45 -1.35 -11.00 18.08
CA PRO A 45 -2.77 -11.16 18.35
C PRO A 45 -3.09 -12.64 18.69
N PRO A 46 -4.19 -12.90 19.44
CA PRO A 46 -4.57 -14.26 19.78
C PRO A 46 -4.84 -15.09 18.51
N PRO A 47 -4.54 -16.40 18.53
CA PRO A 47 -4.70 -17.25 17.35
C PRO A 47 -6.19 -17.38 16.98
N ASP A 48 -6.49 -17.19 15.69
CA ASP A 48 -7.76 -17.57 15.09
C ASP A 48 -7.82 -19.10 15.00
N ASP A 49 -8.54 -19.71 15.93
CA ASP A 49 -8.93 -21.12 15.90
C ASP A 49 -10.02 -21.32 14.85
N ASP A 50 -9.65 -21.51 13.58
CA ASP A 50 -10.48 -22.18 12.57
C ASP A 50 -9.64 -22.53 11.31
N VAL A 51 -8.92 -23.65 11.37
CA VAL A 51 -8.35 -24.29 10.16
C VAL A 51 -8.83 -25.74 10.12
N ILE A 52 -9.73 -26.01 9.18
CA ILE A 52 -10.20 -27.35 8.81
C ILE A 52 -9.10 -28.00 7.95
N PRO A 53 -8.64 -29.24 8.25
CA PRO A 53 -7.66 -29.90 7.42
C PRO A 53 -8.32 -30.41 6.14
N ASP A 54 -7.90 -29.85 5.01
CA ASP A 54 -8.32 -30.28 3.67
C ASP A 54 -7.45 -31.46 3.24
N GLU A 55 -7.94 -32.66 3.54
CA GLU A 55 -7.43 -33.92 3.03
C GLU A 55 -8.06 -34.11 1.64
N PHE A 56 -7.24 -34.37 0.62
CA PHE A 56 -7.59 -34.68 -0.79
C PHE A 56 -7.56 -33.52 -1.82
N ALA A 57 -6.35 -33.07 -2.17
CA ALA A 57 -6.06 -32.48 -3.49
C ALA A 57 -5.02 -33.34 -4.23
N GLU A 58 -5.38 -33.85 -5.42
CA GLU A 58 -4.48 -34.60 -6.29
C GLU A 58 -3.32 -33.69 -6.74
N ALA A 59 -2.09 -34.08 -6.39
CA ALA A 59 -0.91 -33.21 -6.41
C ALA A 59 -0.48 -32.79 -7.83
N HIS A 60 -0.86 -31.57 -8.21
CA HIS A 60 -0.09 -30.75 -9.13
C HIS A 60 1.22 -30.33 -8.43
N ASP A 61 2.25 -31.19 -8.48
CA ASP A 61 3.67 -30.86 -8.21
C ASP A 61 3.98 -30.03 -6.92
N GLY A 62 3.13 -30.16 -5.90
CA GLY A 62 3.23 -29.44 -4.63
C GLY A 62 2.89 -27.94 -4.68
N LEU A 63 2.29 -27.45 -5.77
CA LEU A 63 1.90 -26.05 -5.93
C LEU A 63 0.47 -25.82 -5.40
N ASN A 64 0.33 -25.13 -4.27
CA ASN A 64 -0.98 -24.75 -3.72
C ASN A 64 -1.42 -23.39 -4.29
N VAL A 65 -2.47 -23.39 -5.11
CA VAL A 65 -3.06 -22.16 -5.71
C VAL A 65 -4.42 -21.79 -5.12
N GLU A 66 -4.96 -22.63 -4.24
CA GLU A 66 -6.31 -22.51 -3.70
C GLU A 66 -6.35 -21.77 -2.37
N SER A 67 -5.24 -21.78 -1.64
CA SER A 67 -5.09 -21.06 -0.37
C SER A 67 -3.71 -20.43 -0.23
N PHE A 68 -3.66 -19.40 0.61
CA PHE A 68 -2.42 -18.74 1.00
C PHE A 68 -2.30 -18.78 2.52
N GLY A 69 -1.83 -19.92 3.05
CA GLY A 69 -1.56 -20.14 4.47
C GLY A 69 -0.18 -19.67 4.91
N LEU A 70 0.25 -20.08 6.11
CA LEU A 70 1.65 -19.97 6.53
C LEU A 70 2.48 -21.08 5.86
N LEU A 71 3.74 -20.79 5.55
CA LEU A 71 4.69 -21.81 5.09
C LEU A 71 5.24 -22.55 6.32
N ASP A 72 4.97 -23.85 6.39
CA ASP A 72 5.48 -24.71 7.47
C ASP A 72 6.66 -25.55 6.97
N LEU A 73 7.85 -25.31 7.53
CA LEU A 73 9.07 -26.07 7.25
C LEU A 73 9.66 -26.54 8.57
N MET A 74 10.26 -27.74 8.56
CA MET A 74 10.97 -28.24 9.74
C MET A 74 12.16 -27.32 10.07
N PRO A 75 12.48 -27.05 11.36
CA PRO A 75 13.60 -26.17 11.72
C PRO A 75 14.95 -26.58 11.10
N GLN A 76 15.21 -27.89 11.00
CA GLN A 76 16.41 -28.39 10.31
C GLN A 76 16.39 -28.07 8.81
N GLN A 77 15.23 -28.16 8.17
CA GLN A 77 15.07 -27.83 6.76
C GLN A 77 15.27 -26.34 6.51
N VAL A 78 14.78 -25.48 7.40
CA VAL A 78 15.04 -24.04 7.37
C VAL A 78 16.55 -23.76 7.42
N ALA A 79 17.24 -24.32 8.41
CA ALA A 79 18.69 -24.15 8.56
C ALA A 79 19.46 -24.64 7.31
N ASP A 80 19.13 -25.83 6.81
CA ASP A 80 19.74 -26.42 5.60
C ASP A 80 19.53 -25.52 4.36
N VAL A 81 18.34 -24.95 4.17
CA VAL A 81 18.04 -24.04 3.04
C VAL A 81 18.83 -22.74 3.16
N GLN A 82 18.88 -22.15 4.35
CA GLN A 82 19.59 -20.89 4.59
C GLN A 82 21.12 -21.05 4.44
N GLU A 83 21.68 -22.15 4.94
CA GLU A 83 23.09 -22.48 4.78
C GLU A 83 23.44 -22.73 3.30
N ALA A 84 22.61 -23.51 2.59
CA ALA A 84 22.79 -23.78 1.17
C ALA A 84 22.68 -22.49 0.33
N TRP A 85 21.73 -21.61 0.63
CA TRP A 85 21.58 -20.33 -0.06
C TRP A 85 22.79 -19.42 0.18
N SER A 86 23.27 -19.33 1.42
CA SER A 86 24.45 -18.54 1.76
C SER A 86 25.69 -19.07 1.05
N SER A 87 25.86 -20.38 1.00
CA SER A 87 26.97 -21.04 0.28
C SER A 87 26.89 -20.80 -1.22
N PHE A 88 25.69 -20.85 -1.80
CA PHE A 88 25.45 -20.56 -3.20
C PHE A 88 25.85 -19.11 -3.55
N GLN A 89 25.44 -18.14 -2.74
CA GLN A 89 25.81 -16.72 -2.95
C GLN A 89 27.32 -16.50 -2.84
N GLN A 90 28.00 -17.18 -1.89
CA GLN A 90 29.45 -17.10 -1.73
C GLN A 90 30.23 -17.71 -2.92
N GLY A 91 29.59 -18.53 -3.75
CA GLY A 91 30.17 -19.05 -4.98
C GLY A 91 30.42 -17.99 -6.06
N PHE A 92 29.77 -16.82 -5.95
CA PHE A 92 29.89 -15.72 -6.91
C PHE A 92 30.78 -14.59 -6.38
N GLU A 93 31.44 -13.87 -7.28
CA GLU A 93 32.31 -12.73 -6.92
C GLU A 93 31.51 -11.57 -6.29
N THR A 94 30.28 -11.36 -6.75
CA THR A 94 29.38 -10.30 -6.28
C THR A 94 27.93 -10.80 -6.22
N VAL A 95 27.12 -10.11 -5.41
CA VAL A 95 25.67 -10.34 -5.33
C VAL A 95 25.00 -10.11 -6.69
N ASP A 96 25.46 -9.09 -7.43
CA ASP A 96 24.97 -8.80 -8.79
C ASP A 96 25.24 -9.97 -9.75
N ALA A 97 26.43 -10.57 -9.69
CA ALA A 97 26.77 -11.72 -10.52
C ALA A 97 25.90 -12.95 -10.20
N CYS A 98 25.59 -13.17 -8.91
CA CYS A 98 24.65 -14.20 -8.49
C CYS A 98 23.25 -13.95 -9.08
N GLY A 99 22.76 -12.71 -9.00
CA GLY A 99 21.46 -12.35 -9.58
C GLY A 99 21.41 -12.48 -11.11
N GLU A 100 22.49 -12.13 -11.80
CA GLU A 100 22.59 -12.31 -13.25
C GLU A 100 22.57 -13.80 -13.64
N ALA A 101 23.27 -14.66 -12.89
CA ALA A 101 23.25 -16.10 -13.12
C ALA A 101 21.85 -16.70 -12.94
N ILE A 102 21.12 -16.28 -11.90
CA ILE A 102 19.71 -16.69 -11.70
C ILE A 102 18.85 -16.24 -12.88
N PHE A 103 18.99 -14.99 -13.30
CA PHE A 103 18.22 -14.43 -14.40
C PHE A 103 18.51 -15.13 -15.74
N ASP A 104 19.77 -15.46 -16.00
CA ASP A 104 20.19 -16.23 -17.17
C ASP A 104 19.60 -17.64 -17.16
N ALA A 105 19.71 -18.36 -16.04
CA ALA A 105 19.16 -19.70 -15.92
C ALA A 105 17.64 -19.73 -16.24
N ILE A 106 16.90 -18.71 -15.78
CA ILE A 106 15.47 -18.56 -16.08
C ILE A 106 15.23 -18.29 -17.57
N LEU A 107 15.98 -17.36 -18.18
CA LEU A 107 15.78 -17.02 -19.59
C LEU A 107 16.22 -18.14 -20.55
N ASP A 108 17.26 -18.89 -20.20
CA ASP A 108 17.71 -20.04 -20.96
C ASP A 108 16.68 -21.18 -20.90
N SER A 109 16.06 -21.39 -19.73
CA SER A 109 15.01 -22.39 -19.54
C SER A 109 13.67 -21.98 -20.15
N ALA A 110 13.36 -20.68 -20.15
CA ALA A 110 12.09 -20.15 -20.64
C ALA A 110 12.26 -18.81 -21.39
N PRO A 111 12.77 -18.81 -22.64
CA PRO A 111 13.02 -17.57 -23.40
C PRO A 111 11.78 -16.70 -23.63
N THR A 112 10.59 -17.32 -23.59
CA THR A 112 9.30 -16.62 -23.74
C THR A 112 9.00 -15.65 -22.60
N LEU A 113 9.66 -15.78 -21.44
CA LEU A 113 9.52 -14.84 -20.32
C LEU A 113 10.20 -13.49 -20.58
N SER A 114 11.12 -13.41 -21.56
CA SER A 114 11.82 -12.17 -21.91
C SER A 114 10.89 -10.99 -22.17
N THR A 115 9.70 -11.23 -22.72
CA THR A 115 8.71 -10.18 -23.01
C THR A 115 8.08 -9.55 -21.76
N LEU A 116 8.18 -10.22 -20.60
CA LEU A 116 7.65 -9.72 -19.32
C LEU A 116 8.66 -8.81 -18.60
N PHE A 117 9.95 -8.88 -18.96
CA PHE A 117 11.01 -8.10 -18.33
C PHE A 117 11.22 -6.77 -19.07
N GLN A 118 10.45 -5.75 -18.68
CA GLN A 118 10.54 -4.41 -19.28
C GLN A 118 11.64 -3.53 -18.69
N MET A 119 12.15 -3.88 -17.50
CA MET A 119 13.21 -3.14 -16.81
C MET A 119 14.60 -3.53 -17.34
N PRO A 120 15.62 -2.67 -17.16
CA PRO A 120 17.00 -3.03 -17.48
C PRO A 120 17.40 -4.32 -16.76
N ARG A 121 18.06 -5.22 -17.49
CA ARG A 121 18.45 -6.56 -17.03
C ARG A 121 19.04 -6.59 -15.62
N GLY A 122 20.09 -5.78 -15.36
CA GLY A 122 20.75 -5.77 -14.04
C GLY A 122 19.80 -5.41 -12.89
N VAL A 123 18.81 -4.55 -13.14
CA VAL A 123 17.79 -4.18 -12.13
C VAL A 123 16.85 -5.36 -11.85
N VAL A 124 16.47 -6.12 -12.88
CA VAL A 124 15.62 -7.31 -12.71
C VAL A 124 16.37 -8.40 -11.96
N ALA A 125 17.60 -8.69 -12.39
CA ALA A 125 18.49 -9.68 -11.78
C ALA A 125 18.68 -9.41 -10.27
N MET A 126 19.05 -8.16 -9.92
CA MET A 126 19.22 -7.73 -8.54
C MET A 126 17.92 -7.88 -7.73
N ARG A 127 16.78 -7.40 -8.25
CA ARG A 127 15.48 -7.49 -7.55
C ARG A 127 15.01 -8.93 -7.35
N LEU A 128 15.27 -9.80 -8.32
CA LEU A 128 14.90 -11.20 -8.25
C LEU A 128 15.70 -11.92 -7.17
N GLN A 129 17.03 -11.77 -7.20
CA GLN A 129 17.91 -12.35 -6.20
C GLN A 129 17.60 -11.84 -4.80
N GLU A 130 17.41 -10.53 -4.64
CA GLU A 130 17.10 -9.92 -3.35
C GLU A 130 15.74 -10.38 -2.82
N GLY A 131 14.72 -10.46 -3.69
CA GLY A 131 13.40 -10.94 -3.30
C GLY A 131 13.41 -12.40 -2.81
N ILE A 132 14.17 -13.27 -3.47
CA ILE A 132 14.36 -14.66 -3.03
C ILE A 132 15.16 -14.72 -1.73
N HIS A 133 16.24 -13.94 -1.62
CA HIS A 133 17.09 -13.90 -0.42
C HIS A 133 16.30 -13.45 0.81
N GLN A 134 15.52 -12.38 0.72
CA GLN A 134 14.70 -11.89 1.85
C GLN A 134 13.73 -12.96 2.35
N VAL A 135 13.06 -13.68 1.44
CA VAL A 135 12.13 -14.76 1.82
C VAL A 135 12.88 -15.91 2.50
N ILE A 136 14.04 -16.32 1.98
CA ILE A 136 14.82 -17.42 2.56
C ILE A 136 15.37 -17.05 3.95
N MET A 137 15.87 -15.83 4.12
CA MET A 137 16.39 -15.37 5.41
C MET A 137 15.29 -15.22 6.47
N ALA A 138 14.03 -15.01 6.06
CA ALA A 138 12.88 -14.91 6.96
C ALA A 138 12.25 -16.26 7.35
N LEU A 139 12.74 -17.40 6.84
CA LEU A 139 12.10 -18.72 7.04
C LEU A 139 11.98 -19.19 8.50
N GLU A 140 12.70 -18.58 9.44
CA GLU A 140 12.53 -18.87 10.87
C GLU A 140 11.20 -18.33 11.43
N GLU A 141 10.64 -17.29 10.83
CA GLU A 141 9.36 -16.68 11.23
C GLU A 141 8.35 -16.73 10.06
N PRO A 142 7.46 -17.74 10.03
CA PRO A 142 6.51 -17.94 8.93
C PRO A 142 5.58 -16.74 8.66
N GLU A 143 5.31 -15.91 9.66
CA GLU A 143 4.50 -14.70 9.52
C GLU A 143 5.21 -13.64 8.67
N ASP A 144 6.51 -13.44 8.88
CA ASP A 144 7.32 -12.52 8.09
C ASP A 144 7.44 -12.99 6.64
N VAL A 145 7.64 -14.30 6.44
CA VAL A 145 7.62 -14.92 5.10
C VAL A 145 6.31 -14.63 4.38
N LYS A 146 5.17 -14.83 5.07
CA LYS A 146 3.86 -14.58 4.51
C LYS A 146 3.71 -13.11 4.08
N VAL A 147 4.13 -12.17 4.92
CA VAL A 147 4.08 -10.72 4.60
C VAL A 147 4.96 -10.40 3.38
N LEU A 148 6.18 -10.91 3.32
CA LEU A 148 7.09 -10.69 2.19
C LEU A 148 6.52 -11.24 0.88
N VAL A 149 5.98 -12.47 0.92
CA VAL A 149 5.37 -13.12 -0.26
C VAL A 149 4.09 -12.41 -0.69
N ASP A 150 3.30 -11.89 0.25
CA ASP A 150 2.11 -11.07 -0.06
C ASP A 150 2.51 -9.80 -0.81
N ILE A 151 3.51 -9.07 -0.32
CA ILE A 151 4.07 -7.88 -0.98
C ILE A 151 4.60 -8.21 -2.38
N LEU A 152 5.36 -9.30 -2.52
CA LEU A 152 5.87 -9.75 -3.82
C LEU A 152 4.71 -10.08 -4.77
N SER A 153 3.66 -10.72 -4.27
CA SER A 153 2.51 -11.12 -5.08
C SER A 153 1.69 -9.94 -5.57
N PHE A 154 1.46 -8.92 -4.74
CA PHE A 154 0.83 -7.67 -5.16
C PHE A 154 1.64 -6.92 -6.22
N LYS A 155 2.99 -6.92 -6.13
CA LYS A 155 3.86 -6.36 -7.17
C LYS A 155 3.74 -7.08 -8.51
N HIS A 156 3.33 -8.35 -8.51
CA HIS A 156 3.17 -9.17 -9.72
C HIS A 156 1.71 -9.29 -10.18
N LEU A 157 0.78 -8.54 -9.56
CA LEU A 157 -0.65 -8.68 -9.82
C LEU A 157 -1.03 -8.44 -11.29
N GLU A 158 -0.37 -7.48 -11.95
CA GLU A 158 -0.60 -7.16 -13.36
C GLU A 158 0.06 -8.16 -14.32
N LEU A 159 1.00 -8.96 -13.83
CA LEU A 159 1.71 -9.95 -14.63
C LEU A 159 0.91 -11.24 -14.74
N GLU A 160 1.05 -11.91 -15.87
CA GLU A 160 0.46 -13.22 -16.08
C GLU A 160 1.34 -14.31 -15.44
N VAL A 161 1.09 -14.59 -14.17
CA VAL A 161 1.67 -15.74 -13.46
C VAL A 161 0.77 -16.96 -13.68
N THR A 162 1.33 -18.05 -14.17
CA THR A 162 0.65 -19.33 -14.39
C THR A 162 1.46 -20.46 -13.75
N GLU A 163 0.81 -21.58 -13.41
CA GLU A 163 1.48 -22.74 -12.80
C GLU A 163 2.66 -23.23 -13.64
N ILE A 164 2.51 -23.26 -14.97
CA ILE A 164 3.58 -23.65 -15.90
C ILE A 164 4.78 -22.71 -15.79
N ARG A 165 4.56 -21.38 -15.73
CA ARG A 165 5.64 -20.39 -15.60
C ARG A 165 6.33 -20.51 -14.24
N VAL A 166 5.57 -20.77 -13.18
CA VAL A 166 6.14 -21.01 -11.83
C VAL A 166 7.04 -22.24 -11.85
N GLY A 167 6.58 -23.36 -12.41
CA GLY A 167 7.38 -24.59 -12.54
C GLY A 167 8.69 -24.35 -13.31
N LEU A 168 8.63 -23.67 -14.46
CA LEU A 168 9.82 -23.35 -15.25
C LEU A 168 10.84 -22.50 -14.48
N VAL A 169 10.38 -21.45 -13.79
CA VAL A 169 11.26 -20.57 -12.99
C VAL A 169 11.87 -21.34 -11.81
N ARG A 170 11.05 -22.12 -11.10
CA ARG A 170 11.49 -22.94 -9.97
C ARG A 170 12.56 -23.95 -10.39
N ASP A 171 12.31 -24.69 -11.46
CA ASP A 171 13.20 -25.75 -11.91
C ASP A 171 14.54 -25.17 -12.40
N ALA A 172 14.51 -24.04 -13.10
CA ALA A 172 15.72 -23.33 -13.51
C ALA A 172 16.58 -22.88 -12.31
N ILE A 173 15.95 -22.32 -11.27
CA ILE A 173 16.65 -21.91 -10.04
C ILE A 173 17.23 -23.13 -9.30
N LEU A 174 16.44 -24.19 -9.14
CA LEU A 174 16.88 -25.42 -8.48
C LEU A 174 18.03 -26.11 -9.22
N GLU A 175 18.00 -26.12 -10.55
CA GLU A 175 19.06 -26.67 -11.39
C GLU A 175 20.35 -25.85 -11.24
N LEU A 176 20.27 -24.52 -11.29
CA LEU A 176 21.41 -23.63 -11.06
C LEU A 176 22.05 -23.86 -9.67
N ILE A 177 21.25 -23.85 -8.61
CA ILE A 177 21.74 -24.10 -7.23
C ILE A 177 22.39 -25.49 -7.13
N SER A 178 21.78 -26.50 -7.74
CA SER A 178 22.32 -27.87 -7.75
C SER A 178 23.67 -27.95 -8.48
N HIS A 179 23.82 -27.20 -9.58
CA HIS A 179 25.05 -27.14 -10.35
C HIS A 179 26.18 -26.50 -9.55
N GLU A 180 25.94 -25.32 -8.98
CA GLU A 180 26.96 -24.54 -8.27
C GLU A 180 27.42 -25.20 -6.96
N LEU A 181 26.51 -25.87 -6.23
CA LEU A 181 26.85 -26.52 -4.97
C LEU A 181 27.50 -27.91 -5.13
N THR A 182 27.61 -28.45 -6.35
CA THR A 182 28.38 -29.67 -6.73
C THR A 182 28.29 -30.87 -5.77
N GLY A 183 27.14 -31.11 -5.16
CA GLY A 183 26.90 -32.24 -4.23
C GLY A 183 26.84 -31.87 -2.74
N ASN A 184 27.10 -30.60 -2.39
CA ASN A 184 26.86 -30.06 -1.04
C ASN A 184 25.37 -29.72 -0.79
N LEU A 185 24.53 -29.74 -1.83
CA LEU A 185 23.09 -29.56 -1.67
C LEU A 185 22.46 -30.85 -1.14
N THR A 186 22.07 -30.83 0.14
CA THR A 186 21.35 -31.95 0.75
C THR A 186 19.97 -32.13 0.09
N THR A 187 19.43 -33.35 0.13
CA THR A 187 18.06 -33.59 -0.35
C THR A 187 17.04 -32.76 0.42
N LEU A 188 17.26 -32.57 1.73
CA LEU A 188 16.41 -31.77 2.59
C LEU A 188 16.42 -30.29 2.19
N ALA A 189 17.60 -29.71 1.91
CA ALA A 189 17.73 -28.35 1.40
C ALA A 189 17.04 -28.20 0.04
N ARG A 190 17.25 -29.14 -0.88
CA ARG A 190 16.61 -29.14 -2.22
C ARG A 190 15.08 -29.15 -2.11
N ASP A 191 14.53 -30.04 -1.29
CA ASP A 191 13.08 -30.12 -1.06
C ASP A 191 12.55 -28.85 -0.39
N GLY A 192 13.35 -28.22 0.48
CA GLY A 192 13.04 -26.94 1.11
C GLY A 192 12.95 -25.80 0.10
N PHE A 193 13.95 -25.64 -0.78
CA PHE A 193 13.90 -24.67 -1.87
C PHE A 193 12.68 -24.87 -2.77
N MET A 194 12.36 -26.13 -3.11
CA MET A 194 11.18 -26.45 -3.92
C MET A 194 9.89 -25.99 -3.24
N GLN A 195 9.73 -26.26 -1.94
CA GLN A 195 8.57 -25.80 -1.16
C GLN A 195 8.47 -24.28 -1.07
N VAL A 196 9.59 -23.59 -0.83
CA VAL A 196 9.63 -22.11 -0.78
C VAL A 196 9.22 -21.50 -2.12
N LEU A 197 9.80 -21.99 -3.23
CA LEU A 197 9.50 -21.47 -4.57
C LEU A 197 8.07 -21.79 -5.02
N ASN A 198 7.56 -22.98 -4.69
CA ASN A 198 6.15 -23.33 -4.89
C ASN A 198 5.24 -22.41 -4.05
N TYR A 199 5.57 -22.15 -2.79
CA TYR A 199 4.80 -21.27 -1.93
C TYR A 199 4.72 -19.84 -2.49
N ILE A 200 5.85 -19.29 -2.95
CA ILE A 200 5.89 -17.97 -3.61
C ILE A 200 4.99 -17.97 -4.85
N GLY A 201 5.17 -18.92 -5.77
CA GLY A 201 4.40 -18.95 -7.01
C GLY A 201 2.90 -19.23 -6.81
N GLY A 202 2.57 -20.10 -5.86
CA GLY A 202 1.19 -20.43 -5.48
C GLY A 202 0.47 -19.23 -4.89
N ALA A 203 1.13 -18.51 -3.98
CA ALA A 203 0.62 -17.26 -3.41
C ALA A 203 0.38 -16.20 -4.48
N MET A 204 1.28 -16.03 -5.45
CA MET A 204 1.10 -15.09 -6.57
C MET A 204 -0.15 -15.40 -7.39
N ILE A 205 -0.39 -16.69 -7.68
CA ILE A 205 -1.57 -17.13 -8.43
C ILE A 205 -2.85 -16.93 -7.59
N TYR A 206 -2.83 -17.32 -6.32
CA TYR A 206 -3.94 -17.16 -5.39
C TYR A 206 -4.33 -15.68 -5.19
N ILE A 207 -3.35 -14.80 -4.93
CA ILE A 207 -3.59 -13.37 -4.73
C ILE A 207 -4.16 -12.75 -6.01
N LYS A 208 -3.62 -13.14 -7.17
CA LYS A 208 -4.16 -12.67 -8.44
C LYS A 208 -5.60 -13.13 -8.67
N SER A 209 -5.92 -14.41 -8.45
CA SER A 209 -7.28 -14.92 -8.65
C SER A 209 -8.28 -14.27 -7.67
N THR A 210 -7.84 -14.02 -6.44
CA THR A 210 -8.67 -13.47 -5.35
C THR A 210 -8.89 -11.97 -5.47
N TYR A 211 -7.84 -11.19 -5.75
CA TYR A 211 -7.87 -9.72 -5.64
C TYR A 211 -7.98 -8.99 -6.98
N SER A 212 -7.59 -9.60 -8.12
CA SER A 212 -7.61 -8.89 -9.41
C SER A 212 -9.03 -8.44 -9.80
N MET A 213 -10.05 -9.25 -9.49
CA MET A 213 -11.44 -8.87 -9.73
C MET A 213 -11.86 -7.68 -8.86
N ARG A 214 -11.49 -7.69 -7.57
CA ARG A 214 -11.81 -6.59 -6.64
C ARG A 214 -11.18 -5.28 -7.09
N LEU A 215 -9.90 -5.32 -7.46
CA LEU A 215 -9.16 -4.12 -7.90
C LEU A 215 -9.70 -3.58 -9.23
N LYS A 216 -10.09 -4.45 -10.17
CA LYS A 216 -10.80 -4.03 -11.38
C LYS A 216 -12.12 -3.34 -11.06
N VAL A 217 -12.91 -3.91 -10.16
CA VAL A 217 -14.20 -3.34 -9.72
C VAL A 217 -14.01 -1.99 -9.04
N LEU A 218 -13.05 -1.87 -8.13
CA LEU A 218 -12.71 -0.61 -7.48
C LEU A 218 -12.33 0.46 -8.51
N SER A 219 -11.40 0.12 -9.42
CA SER A 219 -10.95 1.05 -10.46
C SER A 219 -12.08 1.49 -11.40
N SER A 220 -12.87 0.55 -11.93
CA SER A 220 -13.94 0.87 -12.88
C SER A 220 -15.09 1.65 -12.24
N SER A 221 -15.54 1.22 -11.06
CA SER A 221 -16.63 1.91 -10.36
C SER A 221 -16.20 3.26 -9.80
N TRP A 222 -14.93 3.45 -9.44
CA TRP A 222 -14.39 4.75 -9.06
C TRP A 222 -14.32 5.73 -10.23
N GLN A 223 -13.91 5.25 -11.40
CA GLN A 223 -13.93 6.04 -12.64
C GLN A 223 -15.35 6.47 -13.01
N GLU A 224 -16.32 5.54 -12.94
CA GLU A 224 -17.72 5.84 -13.23
C GLU A 224 -18.32 6.84 -12.22
N ALA A 225 -18.06 6.66 -10.93
CA ALA A 225 -18.51 7.58 -9.87
C ALA A 225 -17.94 9.00 -10.01
N ASN A 226 -16.86 9.17 -10.76
CA ASN A 226 -16.20 10.45 -11.00
C ASN A 226 -16.21 10.90 -12.47
N ARG A 227 -17.01 10.27 -13.34
CA ARG A 227 -17.04 10.54 -14.78
C ARG A 227 -17.34 12.01 -15.13
N ASP A 228 -18.12 12.69 -14.30
CA ASP A 228 -18.56 14.07 -14.54
C ASP A 228 -17.68 15.12 -13.84
N ARG A 229 -16.67 14.70 -13.05
CA ARG A 229 -15.77 15.61 -12.30
C ARG A 229 -15.11 16.67 -13.18
N GLY A 230 -14.66 16.26 -14.38
CA GLY A 230 -14.05 17.18 -15.35
C GLY A 230 -15.04 18.15 -15.99
N LYS A 231 -16.30 17.75 -16.17
CA LYS A 231 -17.35 18.61 -16.73
C LYS A 231 -17.83 19.61 -15.68
N GLU A 232 -18.08 19.15 -14.46
CA GLU A 232 -18.53 20.00 -13.35
C GLU A 232 -17.48 21.05 -12.99
N LYS A 233 -16.18 20.71 -12.99
CA LYS A 233 -15.12 21.70 -12.77
C LYS A 233 -15.17 22.83 -13.81
N LYS A 234 -15.29 22.48 -15.10
CA LYS A 234 -15.40 23.46 -16.20
C LYS A 234 -16.68 24.29 -16.11
N GLU A 235 -17.81 23.67 -15.79
CA GLU A 235 -19.09 24.37 -15.62
C GLU A 235 -19.06 25.33 -14.42
N ARG A 236 -18.42 24.92 -13.32
CA ARG A 236 -18.24 25.76 -12.11
C ARG A 236 -17.34 26.95 -12.38
N GLU A 237 -16.24 26.75 -13.10
CA GLU A 237 -15.33 27.84 -13.53
C GLU A 237 -16.06 28.84 -14.44
N ALA A 238 -16.75 28.35 -15.47
CA ALA A 238 -17.54 29.19 -16.38
C ALA A 238 -18.66 29.95 -15.65
N ARG A 239 -19.26 29.34 -14.61
CA ARG A 239 -20.28 30.00 -13.80
C ARG A 239 -19.70 31.08 -12.89
N LYS A 240 -18.54 30.85 -12.27
CA LYS A 240 -17.84 31.86 -11.47
C LYS A 240 -17.42 33.05 -12.34
N GLU A 241 -16.98 32.80 -13.56
CA GLU A 241 -16.64 33.85 -14.52
C GLU A 241 -17.88 34.69 -14.88
N LYS A 242 -19.01 34.05 -15.22
CA LYS A 242 -20.28 34.75 -15.47
C LYS A 242 -20.82 35.50 -14.25
N GLU A 243 -20.71 34.93 -13.05
CA GLU A 243 -21.14 35.62 -11.82
C GLU A 243 -20.23 36.82 -11.52
N LYS A 244 -18.92 36.73 -11.79
CA LYS A 244 -17.98 37.86 -11.67
C LYS A 244 -18.26 38.96 -12.69
N GLU A 245 -18.52 38.62 -13.94
CA GLU A 245 -18.96 39.58 -14.98
C GLU A 245 -20.27 40.27 -14.58
N LYS A 246 -21.22 39.51 -14.04
CA LYS A 246 -22.52 40.07 -13.61
C LYS A 246 -22.36 41.01 -12.41
N MET A 247 -21.55 40.65 -11.41
CA MET A 247 -21.28 41.54 -10.27
C MET A 247 -20.53 42.81 -10.68
N MET A 248 -19.66 42.75 -11.69
CA MET A 248 -19.02 43.95 -12.26
C MET A 248 -20.02 44.83 -13.01
N ALA A 249 -21.00 44.25 -13.71
CA ALA A 249 -22.03 44.99 -14.43
C ALA A 249 -23.12 45.58 -13.51
N GLU A 250 -23.48 44.89 -12.42
CA GLU A 250 -24.47 45.38 -11.43
C GLU A 250 -23.88 46.41 -10.46
N ALA A 251 -22.56 46.51 -10.31
CA ALA A 251 -21.91 47.55 -9.51
C ALA A 251 -22.00 48.97 -10.12
N ASP A 252 -22.50 49.10 -11.36
CA ASP A 252 -22.71 50.38 -12.06
C ASP A 252 -24.19 50.85 -12.05
N MET A 253 -25.09 50.14 -11.36
CA MET A 253 -26.51 50.52 -11.28
C MET A 253 -27.06 50.37 -9.86
N ASP A 254 -27.04 51.47 -9.11
CA ASP A 254 -27.81 51.60 -7.86
C ASP A 254 -29.28 51.99 -8.13
N GLU A 255 -30.13 51.41 -7.27
CA GLU A 255 -31.50 51.75 -6.86
C GLU A 255 -32.63 51.76 -7.91
N GLU A 256 -33.54 50.78 -7.82
CA GLU A 256 -34.94 51.05 -7.45
C GLU A 256 -35.75 49.77 -7.15
N GLU A 257 -36.81 49.96 -6.36
CA GLU A 257 -37.67 49.00 -5.67
C GLU A 257 -38.37 47.95 -6.57
N GLU A 258 -38.39 46.69 -6.13
CA GLU A 258 -39.48 45.71 -6.37
C GLU A 258 -39.21 44.52 -5.42
N GLY A 259 -40.11 43.99 -4.59
CA GLY A 259 -41.54 43.76 -4.72
C GLY A 259 -41.76 42.27 -4.39
N GLN A 260 -42.64 41.95 -3.44
CA GLN A 260 -42.81 40.60 -2.83
C GLN A 260 -43.02 39.42 -3.82
N GLU A 261 -43.32 39.70 -5.09
CA GLU A 261 -43.40 38.71 -6.17
C GLU A 261 -42.03 38.13 -6.56
N GLU A 262 -40.95 38.90 -6.42
CA GLU A 262 -39.58 38.43 -6.67
C GLU A 262 -39.15 37.39 -5.63
N HIS A 263 -39.60 37.54 -4.38
CA HIS A 263 -39.32 36.60 -3.29
C HIS A 263 -39.94 35.22 -3.53
N LEU A 264 -41.16 35.16 -4.08
CA LEU A 264 -41.83 33.89 -4.40
C LEU A 264 -41.22 33.23 -5.65
N LYS A 265 -40.81 34.01 -6.66
CA LYS A 265 -40.03 33.52 -7.82
C LYS A 265 -38.64 33.02 -7.39
N ARG A 266 -37.98 33.68 -6.43
CA ARG A 266 -36.71 33.23 -5.82
C ARG A 266 -36.89 31.93 -5.03
N LEU A 267 -37.97 31.76 -4.27
CA LEU A 267 -38.26 30.52 -3.55
C LEU A 267 -38.55 29.34 -4.49
N LYS A 268 -39.39 29.52 -5.51
CA LYS A 268 -39.66 28.48 -6.53
C LYS A 268 -38.41 28.13 -7.34
N LYS A 269 -37.54 29.11 -7.61
CA LYS A 269 -36.23 28.90 -8.26
C LYS A 269 -35.23 28.18 -7.33
N ARG A 270 -35.29 28.40 -6.01
CA ARG A 270 -34.55 27.62 -4.99
C ARG A 270 -35.02 26.17 -4.94
N HIS A 271 -36.34 25.94 -4.90
CA HIS A 271 -36.92 24.59 -4.89
C HIS A 271 -36.59 23.80 -6.17
N ARG A 272 -36.71 24.42 -7.36
CA ARG A 272 -36.28 23.81 -8.63
C ARG A 272 -34.77 23.55 -8.70
N ARG A 273 -33.95 24.39 -8.07
CA ARG A 273 -32.49 24.17 -7.98
C ARG A 273 -32.14 23.03 -7.01
N GLN A 274 -32.93 22.82 -5.97
CA GLN A 274 -32.77 21.70 -5.04
C GLN A 274 -33.22 20.36 -5.65
N GLU A 275 -34.23 20.36 -6.51
CA GLU A 275 -34.70 19.16 -7.22
C GLU A 275 -33.83 18.80 -8.45
N GLN A 276 -32.98 19.70 -8.94
CA GLN A 276 -32.18 19.49 -10.17
C GLN A 276 -30.68 19.26 -9.95
N ASN A 277 -30.16 19.43 -8.73
CA ASN A 277 -28.74 19.20 -8.45
C ASN A 277 -28.54 17.88 -7.72
N VAL A 278 -28.95 16.77 -8.35
CA VAL A 278 -28.45 15.46 -7.93
C VAL A 278 -26.94 15.46 -8.16
N PRO A 279 -26.11 15.26 -7.12
CA PRO A 279 -24.66 15.23 -7.27
C PRO A 279 -24.22 14.20 -8.32
N LYS A 280 -23.17 14.52 -9.09
CA LYS A 280 -22.66 13.60 -10.13
C LYS A 280 -21.21 13.19 -9.94
N THR A 281 -20.59 13.65 -8.86
CA THR A 281 -19.27 13.19 -8.42
C THR A 281 -19.39 12.49 -7.09
N PHE A 282 -18.42 11.60 -6.82
CA PHE A 282 -18.37 10.92 -5.53
C PHE A 282 -18.31 11.90 -4.37
N TYR A 283 -17.45 12.92 -4.46
CA TYR A 283 -17.31 13.93 -3.40
C TYR A 283 -18.66 14.60 -3.08
N ASP A 284 -19.33 15.15 -4.10
CA ASP A 284 -20.59 15.87 -3.87
C ASP A 284 -21.71 14.93 -3.41
N MET A 285 -21.76 13.69 -3.92
CA MET A 285 -22.73 12.69 -3.50
C MET A 285 -22.48 12.23 -2.06
N PHE A 286 -21.23 12.06 -1.68
CA PHE A 286 -20.83 11.73 -0.31
C PHE A 286 -21.27 12.82 0.65
N CYS A 287 -20.93 14.08 0.39
CA CYS A 287 -21.34 15.20 1.25
C CYS A 287 -22.86 15.31 1.34
N PHE A 288 -23.58 15.10 0.23
CA PHE A 288 -25.04 15.08 0.22
C PHE A 288 -25.60 13.96 1.11
N ASN A 289 -25.13 12.72 0.93
CA ASN A 289 -25.60 11.58 1.71
C ASN A 289 -25.23 11.67 3.19
N ALA A 290 -24.01 12.12 3.52
CA ALA A 290 -23.59 12.36 4.90
C ALA A 290 -24.49 13.39 5.59
N ALA A 291 -24.80 14.50 4.91
CA ALA A 291 -25.69 15.53 5.44
C ALA A 291 -27.14 15.01 5.62
N VAL A 292 -27.63 14.19 4.69
CA VAL A 292 -28.95 13.55 4.80
C VAL A 292 -29.01 12.58 5.97
N MET A 293 -27.91 11.89 6.27
CA MET A 293 -27.80 10.93 7.37
C MET A 293 -27.45 11.58 8.72
N ASP A 294 -27.19 12.89 8.75
CA ASP A 294 -26.68 13.62 9.92
C ASP A 294 -25.34 13.07 10.47
N LEU A 295 -24.48 12.60 9.56
CA LEU A 295 -23.16 12.00 9.85
C LEU A 295 -21.99 12.86 9.35
N LEU A 296 -22.26 14.02 8.75
CA LEU A 296 -21.21 14.85 8.16
C LEU A 296 -20.31 15.45 9.24
N ALA A 297 -19.04 15.06 9.24
CA ALA A 297 -18.03 15.53 10.18
C ALA A 297 -16.77 16.02 9.46
N ASP A 298 -16.06 16.97 10.07
CA ASP A 298 -14.92 17.65 9.44
C ASP A 298 -13.78 16.69 9.03
N TRP A 299 -13.53 15.65 9.85
CA TRP A 299 -12.49 14.66 9.56
C TRP A 299 -12.77 13.85 8.28
N MET A 300 -14.03 13.73 7.87
CA MET A 300 -14.39 13.01 6.65
C MET A 300 -13.86 13.72 5.40
N TYR A 301 -13.69 15.04 5.42
CA TYR A 301 -13.10 15.79 4.30
C TYR A 301 -11.63 15.43 4.09
N GLU A 302 -10.88 15.16 5.16
CA GLU A 302 -9.49 14.71 5.05
C GLU A 302 -9.40 13.33 4.35
N VAL A 303 -10.37 12.45 4.64
CA VAL A 303 -10.49 11.16 3.96
C VAL A 303 -10.87 11.36 2.49
N LEU A 304 -11.88 12.19 2.20
CA LEU A 304 -12.32 12.49 0.83
C LEU A 304 -11.19 13.06 -0.03
N ASP A 305 -10.37 13.95 0.52
CA ASP A 305 -9.21 14.53 -0.17
C ASP A 305 -8.15 13.49 -0.52
N SER A 306 -8.02 12.45 0.29
CA SER A 306 -7.02 11.39 0.13
C SER A 306 -7.58 10.17 -0.63
N PHE A 307 -8.89 10.13 -0.87
CA PHE A 307 -9.59 8.93 -1.32
C PHE A 307 -9.21 8.50 -2.74
N ASP A 308 -8.93 9.46 -3.64
CA ASP A 308 -8.39 9.16 -4.97
C ASP A 308 -7.07 8.36 -4.89
N ALA A 309 -6.17 8.78 -4.00
CA ALA A 309 -4.88 8.13 -3.80
C ALA A 309 -5.02 6.75 -3.14
N ILE A 310 -5.93 6.63 -2.17
CA ILE A 310 -6.27 5.35 -1.53
C ILE A 310 -6.77 4.34 -2.59
N VAL A 311 -7.73 4.72 -3.42
CA VAL A 311 -8.29 3.82 -4.44
C VAL A 311 -7.25 3.47 -5.50
N ALA A 312 -6.44 4.44 -5.94
CA ALA A 312 -5.37 4.21 -6.90
C ALA A 312 -4.30 3.24 -6.39
N ASN A 313 -4.07 3.20 -5.08
CA ASN A 313 -3.06 2.37 -4.43
C ASN A 313 -3.63 1.15 -3.70
N ALA A 314 -4.91 0.81 -3.90
CA ALA A 314 -5.57 -0.31 -3.23
C ALA A 314 -4.87 -1.67 -3.45
N GLY A 315 -4.12 -1.82 -4.54
CA GLY A 315 -3.34 -3.02 -4.85
C GLY A 315 -1.87 -2.94 -4.43
N ASN A 316 -1.43 -1.86 -3.80
CA ASN A 316 -0.06 -1.66 -3.33
C ASN A 316 -0.08 -1.38 -1.83
N THR A 317 0.05 -2.44 -1.03
CA THR A 317 -0.08 -2.39 0.44
C THR A 317 0.85 -1.37 1.09
N TYR A 318 2.11 -1.29 0.67
CA TYR A 318 3.06 -0.30 1.21
C TYR A 318 2.61 1.13 0.93
N ARG A 319 2.24 1.40 -0.33
CA ARG A 319 1.79 2.76 -0.69
C ARG A 319 0.47 3.10 -0.01
N LEU A 320 -0.46 2.15 0.10
CA LEU A 320 -1.71 2.33 0.83
C LEU A 320 -1.46 2.64 2.30
N GLN A 321 -0.50 1.97 2.94
CA GLN A 321 -0.08 2.25 4.31
C GLN A 321 0.45 3.68 4.44
N GLU A 322 1.36 4.13 3.55
CA GLU A 322 1.85 5.51 3.56
C GLU A 322 0.70 6.54 3.43
N GLU A 323 -0.26 6.31 2.53
CA GLU A 323 -1.44 7.18 2.40
C GLU A 323 -2.26 7.21 3.71
N CYS A 324 -2.41 6.07 4.39
CA CYS A 324 -3.13 5.98 5.67
C CYS A 324 -2.35 6.64 6.82
N ASP A 325 -1.03 6.55 6.84
CA ASP A 325 -0.17 7.21 7.84
C ASP A 325 -0.29 8.74 7.71
N ILE A 326 -0.19 9.26 6.48
CA ILE A 326 -0.38 10.69 6.19
C ILE A 326 -1.81 11.13 6.56
N LEU A 327 -2.82 10.34 6.19
CA LEU A 327 -4.21 10.62 6.51
C LEU A 327 -4.45 10.66 8.03
N THR A 328 -3.84 9.76 8.79
CA THR A 328 -3.94 9.77 10.25
C THR A 328 -3.40 11.06 10.85
N LEU A 329 -2.28 11.58 10.32
CA LEU A 329 -1.71 12.87 10.74
C LEU A 329 -2.63 14.05 10.40
N ARG A 330 -3.34 13.99 9.27
CA ARG A 330 -4.32 15.01 8.86
C ARG A 330 -5.55 14.98 9.78
N ILE A 331 -6.13 13.81 10.00
CA ILE A 331 -7.29 13.60 10.87
C ILE A 331 -6.97 14.05 12.30
N ALA A 332 -5.77 13.77 12.82
CA ALA A 332 -5.38 14.16 14.18
C ALA A 332 -5.37 15.68 14.43
N LYS A 333 -5.34 16.51 13.38
CA LYS A 333 -5.40 17.98 13.48
C LYS A 333 -6.84 18.49 13.53
N VAL A 334 -7.81 17.65 13.18
CA VAL A 334 -9.23 18.01 13.17
C VAL A 334 -9.85 17.62 14.52
N PRO A 335 -10.54 18.54 15.20
CA PRO A 335 -11.21 18.21 16.45
C PRO A 335 -12.45 17.33 16.18
N GLY A 336 -12.70 16.36 17.06
CA GLY A 336 -13.91 15.54 17.01
C GLY A 336 -13.64 14.07 17.31
N GLU A 337 -14.72 13.33 17.53
CA GLU A 337 -14.67 11.87 17.58
C GLU A 337 -14.71 11.33 16.15
N VAL A 338 -13.84 10.35 15.88
CA VAL A 338 -13.68 9.75 14.55
C VAL A 338 -14.36 8.40 14.55
N ALA A 339 -15.45 8.28 13.80
CA ALA A 339 -16.21 7.05 13.62
C ALA A 339 -16.04 6.52 12.19
N LEU A 340 -15.03 5.68 11.98
CA LEU A 340 -14.69 5.17 10.64
C LEU A 340 -15.83 4.35 10.00
N GLY A 341 -16.64 3.68 10.81
CA GLY A 341 -17.85 2.98 10.34
C GLY A 341 -18.89 3.90 9.67
N ASP A 342 -18.99 5.16 10.10
CA ASP A 342 -19.93 6.12 9.51
C ASP A 342 -19.49 6.51 8.10
N PHE A 343 -18.18 6.70 7.88
CA PHE A 343 -17.65 6.95 6.54
C PHE A 343 -17.94 5.78 5.61
N LYS A 344 -17.75 4.52 6.06
CA LYS A 344 -18.10 3.32 5.29
C LYS A 344 -19.55 3.35 4.80
N ALA A 345 -20.48 3.64 5.71
CA ALA A 345 -21.90 3.65 5.42
C ALA A 345 -22.25 4.70 4.35
N VAL A 346 -21.73 5.92 4.49
CA VAL A 346 -21.95 7.01 3.53
C VAL A 346 -21.26 6.71 2.19
N MET A 347 -20.02 6.20 2.21
CA MET A 347 -19.25 5.83 1.02
C MET A 347 -20.04 4.84 0.16
N LEU A 348 -20.52 3.74 0.74
CA LEU A 348 -21.28 2.72 0.02
C LEU A 348 -22.61 3.28 -0.51
N SER A 349 -23.33 4.07 0.28
CA SER A 349 -24.56 4.74 -0.16
C SER A 349 -24.32 5.65 -1.38
N SER A 350 -23.20 6.36 -1.38
CA SER A 350 -22.84 7.31 -2.44
C SER A 350 -22.42 6.63 -3.72
N LEU A 351 -21.60 5.58 -3.63
CA LEU A 351 -21.20 4.78 -4.78
C LEU A 351 -22.41 4.08 -5.42
N ARG A 352 -23.33 3.52 -4.61
CA ARG A 352 -24.59 2.94 -5.10
C ARG A 352 -25.43 3.96 -5.89
N SER A 353 -25.49 5.19 -5.40
CA SER A 353 -26.26 6.26 -6.03
C SER A 353 -25.67 6.70 -7.37
N LEU A 354 -24.34 6.66 -7.51
CA LEU A 354 -23.63 7.09 -8.71
C LEU A 354 -23.45 6.00 -9.76
N CYS A 355 -23.38 4.73 -9.34
CA CYS A 355 -23.16 3.58 -10.21
C CYS A 355 -24.35 2.60 -10.27
N PRO A 356 -25.63 3.05 -10.36
CA PRO A 356 -26.80 2.20 -10.10
C PRO A 356 -27.00 1.06 -11.12
N LYS A 357 -26.42 1.18 -12.32
CA LYS A 357 -26.57 0.18 -13.39
C LYS A 357 -25.63 -1.02 -13.21
N GLU A 358 -24.44 -0.77 -12.68
CA GLU A 358 -23.38 -1.77 -12.56
C GLU A 358 -23.27 -2.32 -11.13
N TRP A 359 -23.80 -1.58 -10.14
CA TRP A 359 -23.70 -1.96 -8.75
C TRP A 359 -24.29 -3.35 -8.48
N SER A 360 -23.47 -4.20 -7.85
CA SER A 360 -23.79 -5.60 -7.55
C SER A 360 -23.21 -6.01 -6.21
N SER A 361 -23.49 -7.23 -5.76
CA SER A 361 -22.86 -7.79 -4.55
C SER A 361 -21.33 -7.80 -4.63
N VAL A 362 -20.76 -7.98 -5.82
CA VAL A 362 -19.31 -7.94 -6.03
C VAL A 362 -18.74 -6.53 -5.77
N HIS A 363 -19.47 -5.48 -6.14
CA HIS A 363 -19.09 -4.10 -5.82
C HIS A 363 -19.10 -3.87 -4.32
N GLU A 364 -20.17 -4.30 -3.66
CA GLU A 364 -20.33 -4.18 -2.20
C GLU A 364 -19.17 -4.84 -1.45
N VAL A 365 -18.85 -6.10 -1.79
CA VAL A 365 -17.74 -6.84 -1.19
C VAL A 365 -16.39 -6.18 -1.47
N SER A 366 -16.17 -5.70 -2.69
CA SER A 366 -14.88 -5.09 -3.07
C SER A 366 -14.64 -3.76 -2.34
N TRP A 367 -15.66 -2.92 -2.22
CA TRP A 367 -15.57 -1.64 -1.51
C TRP A 367 -15.52 -1.81 0.01
N CYS A 368 -16.26 -2.78 0.57
CA CYS A 368 -16.11 -3.17 1.98
C CYS A 368 -14.69 -3.63 2.27
N TRP A 369 -14.14 -4.52 1.43
CA TRP A 369 -12.77 -5.00 1.56
C TRP A 369 -11.75 -3.85 1.55
N LEU A 370 -11.84 -2.91 0.60
CA LEU A 370 -10.94 -1.75 0.58
C LEU A 370 -11.03 -0.96 1.88
N TRP A 371 -12.25 -0.61 2.29
CA TRP A 371 -12.44 0.22 3.47
C TRP A 371 -12.01 -0.47 4.76
N GLU A 372 -12.28 -1.77 4.92
CA GLU A 372 -11.84 -2.53 6.10
C GLU A 372 -10.31 -2.55 6.23
N ASN A 373 -9.58 -2.61 5.11
CA ASN A 373 -8.12 -2.47 5.13
C ASN A 373 -7.67 -1.07 5.54
N VAL A 374 -8.28 -0.03 4.98
CA VAL A 374 -7.99 1.37 5.34
C VAL A 374 -8.31 1.61 6.82
N GLU A 375 -9.46 1.15 7.28
CA GLU A 375 -9.91 1.29 8.66
C GLU A 375 -8.95 0.63 9.64
N ARG A 376 -8.49 -0.60 9.35
CA ARG A 376 -7.48 -1.28 10.16
C ARG A 376 -6.19 -0.46 10.26
N LEU A 377 -5.65 0.02 9.13
CA LEU A 377 -4.42 0.82 9.09
C LEU A 377 -4.56 2.14 9.86
N LEU A 378 -5.70 2.83 9.71
CA LEU A 378 -5.99 4.05 10.45
C LEU A 378 -6.08 3.77 11.97
N GLN A 379 -6.82 2.74 12.37
CA GLN A 379 -6.98 2.38 13.79
C GLN A 379 -5.66 2.03 14.45
N GLU A 380 -4.74 1.38 13.72
CA GLU A 380 -3.39 1.07 14.22
C GLU A 380 -2.59 2.35 14.55
N GLN A 381 -2.82 3.46 13.88
CA GLN A 381 -2.04 4.71 14.04
C GLN A 381 -2.77 5.79 14.82
N MET A 382 -4.09 5.74 14.88
CA MET A 382 -4.90 6.73 15.58
C MET A 382 -4.53 6.83 17.06
N GLY A 383 -4.44 8.06 17.57
CA GLY A 383 -4.02 8.37 18.94
C GLY A 383 -2.51 8.33 19.19
N LYS A 384 -1.70 7.74 18.28
CA LYS A 384 -0.23 7.73 18.42
C LYS A 384 0.43 9.03 17.97
N SER A 385 -0.19 9.76 17.03
CA SER A 385 0.34 10.98 16.43
C SER A 385 0.78 12.04 17.46
N GLY A 386 -0.03 12.32 18.47
CA GLY A 386 0.32 13.29 19.52
C GLY A 386 1.48 12.85 20.43
N SER A 387 1.70 11.53 20.57
CA SER A 387 2.88 11.00 21.26
C SER A 387 4.13 11.19 20.40
N PHE A 388 4.04 10.85 19.12
CA PHE A 388 5.14 11.01 18.16
C PHE A 388 5.53 12.47 17.97
N GLU A 389 4.58 13.38 17.87
CA GLU A 389 4.86 14.82 17.75
C GLU A 389 5.61 15.35 18.98
N LYS A 390 5.19 14.98 20.20
CA LYS A 390 5.88 15.38 21.42
C LYS A 390 7.28 14.80 21.50
N LEU A 391 7.46 13.55 21.09
CA LEU A 391 8.75 12.87 21.12
C LEU A 391 9.70 13.47 20.08
N LEU A 392 9.21 13.71 18.86
CA LEU A 392 9.94 14.39 17.80
C LEU A 392 10.31 15.82 18.19
N GLY A 393 9.37 16.58 18.77
CA GLY A 393 9.62 17.93 19.27
C GLY A 393 10.71 17.96 20.33
N ARG A 394 10.63 17.09 21.35
CA ARG A 394 11.68 16.96 22.39
C ARG A 394 13.04 16.59 21.80
N TRP A 395 13.06 15.71 20.80
CA TRP A 395 14.29 15.34 20.13
C TRP A 395 14.87 16.51 19.34
N LEU A 396 14.06 17.19 18.51
CA LEU A 396 14.46 18.37 17.75
C LEU A 396 14.94 19.51 18.65
N ASP A 397 14.29 19.72 19.79
CA ASP A 397 14.68 20.72 20.81
C ASP A 397 15.98 20.35 21.52
N SER A 398 16.33 19.05 21.56
CA SER A 398 17.57 18.58 22.18
C SER A 398 18.80 18.76 21.30
N LEU A 399 18.62 18.92 19.99
CA LEU A 399 19.68 19.21 19.02
C LEU A 399 20.11 20.68 19.10
N ASP A 400 21.40 20.94 18.95
CA ASP A 400 21.91 22.28 18.77
C ASP A 400 21.53 22.83 17.38
N ASN A 401 21.62 24.16 17.23
CA ASN A 401 21.14 24.82 16.01
C ASN A 401 21.92 24.37 14.76
N GLU A 402 23.23 24.09 14.87
CA GLU A 402 24.04 23.66 13.73
C GLU A 402 23.59 22.27 13.24
N THR A 403 23.40 21.32 14.15
CA THR A 403 22.88 19.98 13.79
C THR A 403 21.46 20.05 13.24
N ARG A 404 20.60 20.92 13.77
CA ARG A 404 19.23 21.10 13.25
C ARG A 404 19.24 21.65 11.82
N ASP A 405 20.13 22.58 11.50
CA ASP A 405 20.27 23.14 10.16
C ASP A 405 20.79 22.09 9.17
N VAL A 406 21.80 21.30 9.56
CA VAL A 406 22.33 20.20 8.75
C VAL A 406 21.25 19.14 8.50
N LEU A 407 20.50 18.75 9.53
CA LEU A 407 19.40 17.80 9.41
C LEU A 407 18.33 18.32 8.44
N SER A 408 17.92 19.58 8.60
CA SER A 408 16.89 20.19 7.74
C SER A 408 17.33 20.24 6.28
N LEU A 409 18.59 20.60 6.02
CA LEU A 409 19.18 20.59 4.67
C LEU A 409 19.27 19.17 4.09
N SER A 410 19.67 18.19 4.89
CA SER A 410 19.78 16.78 4.48
C SER A 410 18.41 16.19 4.12
N VAL A 411 17.41 16.39 4.98
CA VAL A 411 16.02 15.96 4.72
C VAL A 411 15.49 16.60 3.44
N TYR A 412 15.70 17.91 3.26
CA TYR A 412 15.28 18.60 2.04
C TYR A 412 15.97 18.03 0.79
N SER A 413 17.28 17.83 0.83
CA SER A 413 18.05 17.24 -0.28
C SER A 413 17.55 15.83 -0.62
N ASN A 414 17.38 14.97 0.37
CA ASN A 414 16.96 13.59 0.20
C ASN A 414 15.51 13.47 -0.29
N PHE A 415 14.62 14.35 0.18
CA PHE A 415 13.24 14.41 -0.28
C PHE A 415 13.16 14.56 -1.79
N PHE A 416 13.96 15.45 -2.39
CA PHE A 416 13.96 15.65 -3.85
C PHE A 416 14.79 14.64 -4.64
N VAL A 417 15.55 13.77 -3.97
CA VAL A 417 16.14 12.57 -4.59
C VAL A 417 15.07 11.48 -4.67
N ALA A 418 14.32 11.27 -3.59
CA ALA A 418 13.25 10.29 -3.51
C ALA A 418 12.02 10.68 -4.37
N VAL A 419 11.70 11.98 -4.45
CA VAL A 419 10.55 12.49 -5.20
C VAL A 419 11.02 13.58 -6.19
N PRO A 420 11.63 13.20 -7.33
CA PRO A 420 12.16 14.16 -8.31
C PRO A 420 11.08 15.11 -8.86
N ALA A 421 9.83 14.64 -8.96
CA ALA A 421 8.69 15.42 -9.44
C ALA A 421 8.37 16.65 -8.56
N GLY A 422 8.82 16.66 -7.29
CA GLY A 422 8.68 17.82 -6.41
C GLY A 422 9.62 18.98 -6.76
N ARG A 423 10.64 18.78 -7.60
CA ARG A 423 11.60 19.83 -7.99
C ARG A 423 11.03 20.89 -8.96
N CYS A 424 9.79 20.72 -9.41
CA CYS A 424 9.15 21.67 -10.33
C CYS A 424 8.57 22.86 -9.57
N GLY A 425 9.44 23.84 -9.29
CA GLY A 425 9.07 25.24 -9.12
C GLY A 425 9.28 26.01 -10.41
#